data_AF-A0A512N6M4-F1
#
_entry.id   AF-A0A512N6M4-F1
#
_cell.length_a   1.000
_cell.length_b   1.000
_cell.length_c   1.000
_cell.angle_alpha   90.00
_cell.angle_beta   90.00
_cell.angle_gamma   90.00
#
_symmetry.space_group_name_H-M   'P 1'
#
loop_
_entity.id
_entity.type
_entity.pdbx_description
1 polymer ?
#
loop_
_entity_poly.entity_id
_entity_poly.type
_entity_poly.pdbx_seq_one_letter_code
_entity_poly.pdbx_strand_id
1 'polypeptide(L)'
;MRVLVALVVLGTIVAVPPALAEAWRAKPELEKGAPASCREADVSNLVFDFSDTGNDLSLKTNGGEAFAAPIAADGFVNTTLTVPVGRRTFAVDLTGNVKTREMELFNKQYACRFRLTPVQ
;
A
#
# COMPACT_ATOMS: atom_id res chain seq x y z
N MET A 1 7.24 62.98 -25.60
CA MET A 1 8.04 61.75 -25.46
C MET A 1 7.49 60.94 -24.30
N ARG A 2 7.49 59.61 -24.44
CA ARG A 2 6.61 58.64 -23.77
C ARG A 2 6.95 58.42 -22.28
N VAL A 3 5.93 58.40 -21.43
CA VAL A 3 6.00 57.95 -20.03
C VAL A 3 5.99 56.43 -20.01
N LEU A 4 7.06 55.79 -19.53
CA LEU A 4 7.12 54.34 -19.30
C LEU A 4 6.62 54.04 -17.89
N VAL A 5 5.46 53.38 -17.79
CA VAL A 5 4.95 52.78 -16.56
C VAL A 5 5.46 51.35 -16.49
N ALA A 6 6.34 51.06 -15.53
CA ALA A 6 6.81 49.71 -15.25
C ALA A 6 5.78 48.99 -14.38
N LEU A 7 5.08 48.02 -14.95
CA LEU A 7 4.18 47.10 -14.24
C LEU A 7 5.02 46.00 -13.59
N VAL A 8 5.16 46.05 -12.27
CA VAL A 8 5.76 44.97 -11.47
C VAL A 8 4.68 43.91 -11.22
N VAL A 9 4.76 42.80 -11.95
CA VAL A 9 3.91 41.63 -11.68
C VAL A 9 4.57 40.82 -10.56
N LEU A 10 4.09 40.97 -9.33
CA LEU A 10 4.45 40.06 -8.23
C LEU A 10 3.80 38.68 -8.50
N GLY A 11 4.60 37.74 -9.00
CA GLY A 11 4.20 36.34 -9.08
C GLY A 11 4.16 35.73 -7.69
N THR A 12 2.96 35.42 -7.19
CA THR A 12 2.79 34.57 -6.02
C THR A 12 3.19 33.14 -6.39
N ILE A 13 4.36 32.71 -5.95
CA ILE A 13 4.76 31.30 -6.00
C ILE A 13 3.87 30.57 -4.98
N VAL A 14 2.80 29.93 -5.46
CA VAL A 14 2.03 28.99 -4.64
C VAL A 14 2.94 27.79 -4.43
N ALA A 15 3.62 27.75 -3.29
CA ALA A 15 4.34 26.57 -2.83
C ALA A 15 3.28 25.51 -2.48
N VAL A 16 3.01 24.59 -3.41
CA VAL A 16 2.23 23.40 -3.11
C VAL A 16 3.07 22.57 -2.15
N PRO A 17 2.64 22.30 -0.91
CA PRO A 17 3.39 21.45 -0.02
C PRO A 17 3.55 20.09 -0.69
N PRO A 18 4.75 19.47 -0.67
CA PRO A 18 4.88 18.10 -1.13
C PRO A 18 3.93 17.27 -0.28
N ALA A 19 2.99 16.57 -0.95
CA ALA A 19 2.22 15.53 -0.28
C ALA A 19 3.24 14.55 0.30
N LEU A 20 3.44 14.61 1.63
CA LEU A 20 4.33 13.70 2.31
C LEU A 20 3.72 12.32 2.14
N ALA A 21 4.36 11.48 1.31
CA ALA A 21 3.91 10.13 1.11
C ALA A 21 3.94 9.43 2.47
N GLU A 22 2.78 9.03 2.98
CA GLU A 22 2.69 8.43 4.31
C GLU A 22 3.17 6.98 4.19
N ALA A 23 4.34 6.71 4.77
CA ALA A 23 4.96 5.40 4.73
C ALA A 23 4.76 4.65 6.04
N TRP A 24 4.42 3.37 5.95
CA TRP A 24 4.24 2.50 7.10
C TRP A 24 4.56 1.05 6.74
N ARG A 25 4.78 0.22 7.75
CA ARG A 25 5.10 -1.19 7.57
C ARG A 25 4.06 -2.07 8.23
N ALA A 26 3.85 -3.27 7.69
CA ALA A 26 2.92 -4.24 8.25
C ALA A 26 3.43 -5.67 8.16
N LYS A 27 2.97 -6.52 9.07
CA LYS A 27 3.13 -7.97 8.99
C LYS A 27 1.78 -8.65 8.88
N PRO A 28 1.64 -9.68 8.05
CA PRO A 28 0.45 -10.49 8.03
C PRO A 28 0.39 -11.40 9.26
N GLU A 29 -0.78 -11.45 9.87
CA GLU A 29 -1.14 -12.37 10.94
C GLU A 29 -2.29 -13.23 10.46
N LEU A 30 -2.10 -14.55 10.49
CA LEU A 30 -3.15 -15.50 10.11
C LEU A 30 -4.35 -15.38 11.05
N GLU A 31 -5.55 -15.33 10.48
CA GLU A 31 -6.78 -15.25 11.27
C GLU A 31 -6.96 -16.45 12.20
N LYS A 32 -7.50 -16.22 13.41
CA LYS A 32 -7.78 -17.30 14.36
C LYS A 32 -8.80 -18.27 13.77
N GLY A 33 -8.53 -19.57 13.94
CA GLY A 33 -9.40 -20.63 13.41
C GLY A 33 -9.18 -20.93 11.93
N ALA A 34 -8.13 -20.39 11.31
CA ALA A 34 -7.79 -20.71 9.93
C ALA A 34 -7.56 -22.23 9.72
N PRO A 35 -7.91 -22.76 8.53
CA PRO A 35 -7.66 -24.15 8.18
C PRO A 35 -6.19 -24.55 8.32
N ALA A 36 -5.92 -25.81 8.69
CA ALA A 36 -4.55 -26.32 8.82
C ALA A 36 -3.75 -26.24 7.51
N SER A 37 -4.43 -26.28 6.35
CA SER A 37 -3.84 -26.09 5.02
C SER A 37 -3.21 -24.71 4.82
N CYS A 38 -3.55 -23.71 5.63
CA CYS A 38 -2.94 -22.38 5.55
C CYS A 38 -1.44 -22.36 5.88
N ARG A 39 -0.90 -23.41 6.49
CA ARG A 39 0.55 -23.59 6.65
C ARG A 39 1.31 -23.65 5.32
N GLU A 40 0.67 -24.14 4.24
CA GLU A 40 1.30 -24.22 2.91
C GLU A 40 1.43 -22.86 2.22
N ALA A 41 0.64 -21.87 2.66
CA ALA A 41 0.60 -20.52 2.11
C ALA A 41 0.84 -19.47 3.20
N ASP A 42 1.60 -19.84 4.24
CA ASP A 42 1.85 -18.96 5.37
C ASP A 42 2.77 -17.80 4.96
N VAL A 43 2.17 -16.61 4.88
CA VAL A 43 2.86 -15.36 4.56
C VAL A 43 3.36 -14.62 5.79
N SER A 44 3.19 -15.16 7.01
CA SER A 44 3.52 -14.49 8.29
C SER A 44 4.98 -14.02 8.41
N ASN A 45 5.89 -14.54 7.58
CA ASN A 45 7.29 -14.12 7.53
C ASN A 45 7.54 -12.89 6.63
N LEU A 46 6.54 -12.43 5.87
CA LEU A 46 6.65 -11.26 5.03
C LEU A 46 6.53 -9.97 5.85
N VAL A 47 7.24 -8.95 5.41
CA VAL A 47 7.04 -7.57 5.83
C VAL A 47 6.66 -6.76 4.60
N PHE A 48 5.56 -6.03 4.71
CA PHE A 48 5.09 -5.12 3.68
C PHE A 48 5.52 -3.71 4.05
N ASP A 49 6.23 -3.06 3.15
CA ASP A 49 6.50 -1.63 3.17
C ASP A 49 5.45 -0.95 2.28
N PHE A 50 4.63 -0.10 2.87
CA PHE A 50 3.58 0.68 2.20
C PHE A 50 3.98 2.14 2.10
N SER A 51 3.60 2.79 1.01
CA SER A 51 3.73 4.23 0.82
C SER A 51 2.50 4.76 0.07
N ASP A 52 1.71 5.58 0.76
CA ASP A 52 0.55 6.26 0.21
C ASP A 52 0.98 7.54 -0.51
N THR A 53 0.79 7.60 -1.82
CA THR A 53 1.16 8.75 -2.65
C THR A 53 0.01 9.74 -2.87
N GLY A 54 -1.15 9.50 -2.26
CA GLY A 54 -2.39 10.26 -2.44
C GLY A 54 -3.34 9.67 -3.48
N ASN A 55 -2.81 9.07 -4.56
CA ASN A 55 -3.61 8.43 -5.61
C ASN A 55 -3.37 6.91 -5.67
N ASP A 56 -2.13 6.49 -5.43
CA ASP A 56 -1.73 5.10 -5.48
C ASP A 56 -1.05 4.68 -4.17
N LEU A 57 -1.32 3.44 -3.77
CA LEU A 57 -0.60 2.74 -2.72
C LEU A 57 0.56 2.00 -3.38
N SER A 58 1.77 2.49 -3.14
CA SER A 58 2.99 1.73 -3.43
C SER A 58 3.20 0.72 -2.31
N LEU A 59 3.51 -0.53 -2.67
CA LEU A 59 3.79 -1.59 -1.73
C LEU A 59 4.98 -2.43 -2.19
N LYS A 60 5.80 -2.86 -1.24
CA LYS A 60 6.93 -3.76 -1.50
C LYS A 60 7.00 -4.78 -0.37
N THR A 61 7.37 -6.01 -0.70
CA THR A 61 7.69 -7.02 0.31
C THR A 61 9.20 -7.14 0.48
N ASN A 62 9.65 -7.60 1.64
CA ASN A 62 11.07 -7.78 1.99
C ASN A 62 11.88 -8.73 1.07
N GLY A 63 11.25 -9.37 0.07
CA GLY A 63 11.92 -10.16 -0.95
C GLY A 63 11.21 -10.18 -2.31
N GLY A 64 10.29 -9.25 -2.55
CA GLY A 64 9.46 -9.24 -3.76
C GLY A 64 9.60 -7.96 -4.58
N GLU A 65 8.92 -7.99 -5.73
CA GLU A 65 8.79 -6.82 -6.60
C GLU A 65 7.95 -5.73 -5.92
N ALA A 66 8.14 -4.49 -6.37
CA ALA A 66 7.28 -3.40 -5.96
C ALA A 66 5.99 -3.45 -6.79
N PHE A 67 4.86 -3.19 -6.13
CA PHE A 67 3.54 -3.09 -6.77
C PHE A 67 2.94 -1.72 -6.47
N ALA A 68 2.09 -1.25 -7.37
CA ALA A 68 1.27 -0.07 -7.15
C ALA A 68 -0.20 -0.46 -7.34
N ALA A 69 -1.07 0.08 -6.49
CA ALA A 69 -2.50 -0.13 -6.58
C ALA A 69 -3.24 1.19 -6.41
N PRO A 70 -4.30 1.46 -7.20
CA PRO A 70 -5.08 2.67 -7.05
C PRO A 70 -5.78 2.69 -5.69
N ILE A 71 -5.79 3.86 -5.07
CA ILE A 71 -6.54 4.15 -3.85
C ILE A 71 -7.86 4.81 -4.27
N ALA A 72 -8.98 4.20 -3.91
CA ALA A 72 -10.29 4.81 -4.11
C ALA A 72 -10.45 6.08 -3.25
N ALA A 73 -11.41 6.93 -3.58
CA ALA A 73 -11.60 8.23 -2.90
C ALA A 73 -11.85 8.11 -1.39
N ASP A 74 -12.37 6.97 -0.92
CA ASP A 74 -12.59 6.66 0.50
C ASP A 74 -11.37 6.02 1.20
N GLY A 75 -10.25 5.85 0.49
CA GLY A 75 -9.05 5.19 0.99
C GLY A 75 -9.03 3.68 0.76
N PHE A 76 -10.06 3.10 0.13
CA PHE A 76 -10.11 1.67 -0.11
C PHE A 76 -9.17 1.23 -1.24
N VAL A 77 -8.53 0.08 -1.04
CA VAL A 77 -7.66 -0.59 -2.01
C VAL A 77 -8.18 -2.00 -2.21
N ASN A 78 -8.22 -2.46 -3.46
CA ASN A 78 -8.49 -3.85 -3.81
C ASN A 78 -7.65 -4.21 -5.04
N THR A 79 -6.65 -5.08 -4.84
CA THR A 79 -5.74 -5.51 -5.89
C THR A 79 -5.31 -6.95 -5.67
N THR A 80 -4.87 -7.63 -6.72
CA THR A 80 -4.23 -8.94 -6.61
C THR A 80 -2.74 -8.76 -6.82
N LEU A 81 -1.94 -9.32 -5.92
CA LEU A 81 -0.48 -9.27 -5.99
C LEU A 81 0.10 -10.68 -5.82
N THR A 82 1.32 -10.85 -6.30
CA THR A 82 2.03 -12.13 -6.19
C THR A 82 3.04 -12.05 -5.04
N VAL A 83 2.90 -12.92 -4.04
CA VAL A 83 3.83 -13.00 -2.91
C VAL A 83 4.69 -14.26 -2.98
N PRO A 84 5.99 -14.17 -2.64
CA PRO A 84 6.82 -15.35 -2.45
C PRO A 84 6.52 -16.01 -1.09
N VAL A 85 6.38 -17.33 -1.08
CA VAL A 85 6.29 -18.16 0.13
C VAL A 85 7.21 -19.36 -0.04
N GLY A 86 8.37 -19.32 0.63
CA GLY A 86 9.42 -20.32 0.44
C GLY A 86 9.94 -20.32 -1.01
N ARG A 87 9.76 -21.45 -1.71
CA ARG A 87 10.14 -21.62 -3.14
C ARG A 87 8.97 -21.44 -4.11
N ARG A 88 7.79 -21.10 -3.60
CA ARG A 88 6.56 -20.94 -4.40
C ARG A 88 6.15 -19.48 -4.42
N THR A 89 5.32 -19.13 -5.39
CA THR A 89 4.64 -17.83 -5.45
C THR A 89 3.13 -18.06 -5.38
N PHE A 90 2.43 -17.17 -4.70
CA PHE A 90 0.97 -17.22 -4.58
C PHE A 90 0.37 -15.89 -5.00
N ALA A 91 -0.72 -15.95 -5.77
CA ALA A 91 -1.59 -14.81 -5.97
C ALA A 91 -2.47 -14.63 -4.72
N VAL A 92 -2.41 -13.43 -4.14
CA VAL A 92 -3.22 -13.05 -2.98
C VAL A 92 -3.93 -11.73 -3.28
N ASP A 93 -5.16 -11.63 -2.82
CA ASP A 93 -5.92 -10.37 -2.90
C ASP A 93 -5.56 -9.52 -1.68
N LEU A 94 -5.09 -8.30 -1.92
CA LEU A 94 -4.90 -7.27 -0.92
C LEU A 94 -6.12 -6.36 -0.92
N THR A 95 -6.81 -6.30 0.21
CA THR A 95 -8.00 -5.47 0.39
C THR A 95 -7.95 -4.71 1.69
N GLY A 96 -8.49 -3.49 1.71
CA GLY A 96 -8.63 -2.73 2.96
C GLY A 96 -8.56 -1.24 2.76
N ASN A 97 -8.49 -0.51 3.87
CA ASN A 97 -8.40 0.94 3.86
C ASN A 97 -7.00 1.41 4.27
N VAL A 98 -6.31 2.10 3.36
CA VAL A 98 -4.94 2.60 3.59
C VAL A 98 -4.88 3.70 4.65
N LYS A 99 -5.94 4.52 4.76
CA LYS A 99 -6.01 5.65 5.70
C LYS A 99 -6.17 5.18 7.14
N THR A 100 -6.95 4.12 7.36
CA THR A 100 -7.08 3.49 8.70
C THR A 100 -6.01 2.42 8.93
N ARG A 101 -5.26 2.04 7.88
CA ARG A 101 -4.27 0.94 7.87
C ARG A 101 -4.89 -0.42 8.21
N GLU A 102 -6.20 -0.56 8.02
CA GLU A 102 -6.92 -1.82 8.17
C GLU A 102 -6.88 -2.56 6.84
N MET A 103 -5.86 -3.40 6.68
CA MET A 103 -5.59 -4.14 5.45
C MET A 103 -5.58 -5.65 5.71
N GLU A 104 -5.96 -6.42 4.70
CA GLU A 104 -6.02 -7.88 4.74
C GLU A 104 -5.46 -8.48 3.44
N LEU A 105 -4.88 -9.67 3.56
CA LEU A 105 -4.53 -10.53 2.44
C LEU A 105 -5.43 -11.76 2.43
N PHE A 106 -5.92 -12.12 1.25
CA PHE A 106 -6.69 -13.33 1.06
C PHE A 106 -6.08 -14.22 -0.02
N ASN A 107 -5.74 -15.45 0.37
CA ASN A 107 -5.31 -16.50 -0.56
C ASN A 107 -6.52 -17.35 -0.94
N LYS A 108 -7.02 -17.21 -2.17
CA LYS A 108 -8.17 -17.97 -2.68
C LYS A 108 -7.92 -19.48 -2.76
N GLN A 109 -6.69 -19.90 -3.04
CA GLN A 109 -6.34 -21.31 -3.23
C GLN A 109 -6.52 -22.14 -1.95
N TYR A 110 -6.17 -21.56 -0.80
CA TYR A 110 -6.26 -22.24 0.50
C TYR A 110 -7.32 -21.63 1.43
N ALA A 111 -8.07 -20.64 0.94
CA ALA A 111 -9.05 -19.86 1.71
C ALA A 111 -8.45 -19.25 3.01
N CYS A 112 -7.22 -18.77 2.92
CA CYS A 112 -6.50 -18.21 4.07
C CYS A 112 -6.62 -16.69 4.09
N ARG A 113 -7.11 -16.16 5.20
CA ARG A 113 -7.14 -14.73 5.47
C ARG A 113 -6.05 -14.35 6.46
N PHE A 114 -5.31 -13.31 6.13
CA PHE A 114 -4.31 -12.72 6.99
C PHE A 114 -4.64 -11.25 7.20
N ARG A 115 -4.69 -10.81 8.46
CA ARG A 115 -4.82 -9.39 8.78
C ARG A 115 -3.43 -8.77 8.77
N LEU A 116 -3.27 -7.59 8.18
CA LEU A 116 -2.02 -6.85 8.25
C LEU A 116 -1.99 -6.01 9.52
N THR A 117 -1.08 -6.35 10.42
CA THR A 117 -0.83 -5.60 11.65
C THR A 117 0.31 -4.60 11.39
N PRO A 118 0.08 -3.29 11.58
CA PRO A 118 1.12 -2.29 11.47
C PRO A 118 2.29 -2.56 12.45
N VAL A 119 3.51 -2.35 11.98
CA VAL A 119 4.74 -2.49 12.78
C VAL A 119 5.57 -1.21 12.70
N GLN A 120 6.28 -0.88 13.78
CA GLN A 120 7.21 0.25 13.83
C GLN A 120 8.48 -0.04 13.04
#